data_AF-A0A4Y8K4T2-F1
#
_entry.id   AF-A0A4Y8K4T2-F1
#
_cell.length_a   1.000
_cell.length_b   1.000
_cell.length_c   1.000
_cell.angle_alpha   90.00
_cell.angle_beta   90.00
_cell.angle_gamma   90.00
#
_symmetry.space_group_name_H-M   'P 1'
#
loop_
_entity.id
_entity.type
_entity.pdbx_description
1 polymer ?
#
loop_
_entity_poly.entity_id
_entity_poly.type
_entity_poly.pdbx_seq_one_letter_code
_entity_poly.pdbx_strand_id
1 'polypeptide(L)'
;MAAAAVLLLAGCSSAVPVAAPVAETVDVAPEASETATPEAAPEATPEAEVAECIAVAQSTVNAINVGVAGIEPANNITSAVAVRAGERENVWFVAATINGEGMTDVVGLWATNDDITVDPYSGSMFSVNGEASAFSDWGTSDFSSSEAGADEALDCVS
;
A
#
# COMPACT_ATOMS: atom_id res chain seq x y z
N MET A 1 17.98 -42.40 -22.60
CA MET A 1 17.58 -42.22 -24.01
C MET A 1 17.59 -40.73 -24.29
N ALA A 2 18.36 -40.33 -25.29
CA ALA A 2 18.53 -38.96 -25.74
C ALA A 2 17.45 -38.59 -26.77
N ALA A 3 17.03 -37.32 -26.81
CA ALA A 3 16.59 -36.57 -27.99
C ALA A 3 16.37 -35.10 -27.56
N ALA A 4 17.25 -34.17 -27.92
CA ALA A 4 17.21 -33.36 -29.15
C ALA A 4 16.05 -32.34 -29.13
N ALA A 5 16.26 -31.06 -28.81
CA ALA A 5 16.98 -29.99 -29.52
C ALA A 5 16.18 -29.31 -30.66
N VAL A 6 16.33 -27.97 -30.69
CA VAL A 6 16.25 -27.01 -31.82
C VAL A 6 14.88 -26.39 -32.18
N LEU A 7 14.75 -25.06 -32.02
CA LEU A 7 14.63 -24.01 -33.07
C LEU A 7 14.11 -22.69 -32.42
N LEU A 8 14.92 -21.62 -32.31
CA LEU A 8 15.13 -20.52 -33.27
C LEU A 8 13.86 -19.73 -33.62
N LEU A 9 13.81 -18.45 -33.21
CA LEU A 9 13.31 -17.35 -34.03
C LEU A 9 13.96 -16.04 -33.63
N ALA A 10 14.55 -15.40 -34.64
CA ALA A 10 15.25 -14.14 -34.59
C ALA A 10 14.29 -12.96 -34.75
N GLY A 11 14.69 -11.81 -34.18
CA GLY A 11 14.55 -10.51 -34.83
C GLY A 11 13.20 -9.80 -34.73
N CYS A 12 13.21 -8.63 -34.08
CA CYS A 12 12.76 -7.40 -34.73
C CYS A 12 13.52 -6.22 -34.12
N SER A 13 14.35 -5.61 -34.95
CA SER A 13 14.99 -4.31 -34.73
C SER A 13 14.03 -3.24 -35.23
N SER A 14 13.78 -2.20 -34.44
CA SER A 14 13.25 -0.91 -34.91
C SER A 14 13.59 0.19 -33.91
N ALA A 15 14.56 1.03 -34.27
CA ALA A 15 14.64 2.44 -33.85
C ALA A 15 13.36 3.17 -34.34
N VAL A 16 12.87 4.27 -33.76
CA VAL A 16 13.28 5.71 -33.78
C VAL A 16 12.14 6.47 -33.03
N PRO A 17 12.10 7.82 -32.84
CA PRO A 17 13.12 8.87 -32.80
C PRO A 17 13.04 9.78 -31.56
N VAL A 18 14.02 10.68 -31.47
CA VAL A 18 14.15 11.84 -30.58
C VAL A 18 12.98 12.84 -30.75
N ALA A 19 12.39 13.30 -29.64
CA ALA A 19 11.58 14.51 -29.58
C ALA A 19 12.29 15.56 -28.72
N ALA A 20 12.55 16.72 -29.33
CA ALA A 20 13.17 17.89 -28.74
C ALA A 20 12.22 18.63 -27.77
N PRO A 21 12.75 19.44 -26.83
CA PRO A 21 11.95 20.24 -25.93
C PRO A 21 11.40 21.49 -26.63
N VAL A 22 10.10 21.74 -26.48
CA VAL A 22 9.48 23.03 -26.82
C VAL A 22 9.59 23.94 -25.61
N ALA A 23 10.44 24.96 -25.74
CA ALA A 23 10.42 26.13 -24.89
C ALA A 23 9.29 27.05 -25.36
N GLU A 24 8.32 27.31 -24.50
CA GLU A 24 7.34 28.38 -24.68
C GLU A 24 7.49 29.34 -23.49
N THR A 25 8.15 30.46 -23.75
CA THR A 25 8.22 31.60 -22.83
C THR A 25 7.01 32.47 -23.06
N VAL A 26 6.06 32.44 -22.13
CA VAL A 26 4.96 33.42 -22.07
C VAL A 26 5.35 34.49 -21.05
N ASP A 27 5.68 35.65 -21.59
CA ASP A 27 5.90 36.91 -20.89
C ASP A 27 4.55 37.64 -20.81
N VAL A 28 3.95 37.73 -19.62
CA VAL A 28 2.78 38.58 -19.36
C VAL A 28 2.95 39.28 -18.02
N ALA A 29 3.30 40.56 -18.13
CA ALA A 29 2.89 41.74 -17.36
C ALA A 29 2.69 41.66 -15.83
N PRO A 30 3.39 42.52 -15.04
CA PRO A 30 3.06 42.76 -13.64
C PRO A 30 1.98 43.85 -13.52
N GLU A 31 0.78 43.48 -13.10
CA GLU A 31 -0.19 44.44 -12.58
C GLU A 31 -0.38 44.20 -11.09
N ALA A 32 0.22 45.12 -10.33
CA ALA A 32 -0.03 45.30 -8.92
C ALA A 32 -1.51 45.59 -8.69
N SER A 33 -2.16 44.77 -7.89
CA SER A 33 -3.44 45.08 -7.28
C SER A 33 -3.42 44.53 -5.85
N GLU A 34 -2.86 45.34 -4.94
CA GLU A 34 -3.00 45.15 -3.51
C GLU A 34 -4.49 45.21 -3.15
N THR A 35 -5.09 44.03 -3.03
CA THR A 35 -6.36 43.87 -2.35
C THR A 35 -6.04 43.25 -1.02
N ALA A 36 -6.22 44.01 0.06
CA ALA A 36 -6.04 43.54 1.42
C ALA A 36 -6.92 42.29 1.65
N THR A 37 -6.26 41.12 1.69
CA THR A 37 -6.89 39.86 2.09
C THR A 37 -7.24 39.97 3.58
N PRO A 38 -8.50 39.73 3.97
CA PRO A 38 -8.87 39.69 5.37
C PRO A 38 -8.01 38.66 6.09
N GLU A 39 -7.47 39.06 7.25
CA GLU A 39 -6.80 38.20 8.22
C GLU A 39 -7.62 36.92 8.37
N ALA A 40 -7.11 35.84 7.78
CA ALA A 40 -7.74 34.54 7.81
C ALA A 40 -7.90 34.16 9.29
N ALA A 41 -9.14 33.96 9.70
CA ALA A 41 -9.44 33.27 10.95
C ALA A 41 -8.56 32.00 11.02
N PRO A 42 -8.00 31.65 12.18
CA PRO A 42 -7.23 30.42 12.31
C PRO A 42 -8.09 29.28 11.77
N GLU A 43 -7.70 28.73 10.62
CA GLU A 43 -8.29 27.50 10.10
C GLU A 43 -8.12 26.49 11.22
N ALA A 44 -9.24 26.04 11.77
CA ALA A 44 -9.24 24.98 12.76
C ALA A 44 -8.46 23.83 12.13
N THR A 45 -7.24 23.61 12.61
CA THR A 45 -6.46 22.43 12.29
C THR A 45 -7.37 21.28 12.66
N PRO A 46 -7.79 20.42 11.71
CA PRO A 46 -8.60 19.26 12.05
C PRO A 46 -7.79 18.50 13.09
N GLU A 47 -8.33 18.43 14.32
CA GLU A 47 -7.76 17.60 15.37
C GLU A 47 -7.74 16.20 14.77
N ALA A 48 -6.55 15.67 14.50
CA ALA A 48 -6.38 14.33 13.98
C ALA A 48 -7.08 13.39 14.96
N GLU A 49 -8.18 12.79 14.53
CA GLU A 49 -8.89 11.80 15.32
C GLU A 49 -7.90 10.66 15.57
N VAL A 50 -7.61 10.40 16.85
CA VAL A 50 -6.68 9.33 17.24
C VAL A 50 -7.27 8.02 16.71
N ALA A 51 -6.62 7.45 15.70
CA ALA A 51 -7.11 6.24 15.08
C ALA A 51 -7.09 5.09 16.11
N GLU A 52 -8.22 4.41 16.27
CA GLU A 52 -8.35 3.31 17.21
C GLU A 52 -7.72 2.04 16.63
N CYS A 53 -6.67 1.52 17.29
CA CYS A 53 -6.07 0.23 16.95
C CYS A 53 -7.06 -0.89 17.26
N ILE A 54 -7.55 -1.58 16.23
CA ILE A 54 -8.55 -2.64 16.37
C ILE A 54 -7.90 -4.01 16.22
N ALA A 55 -8.30 -4.94 17.10
CA ALA A 55 -7.88 -6.32 17.02
C ALA A 55 -8.51 -7.01 15.80
N VAL A 56 -7.69 -7.76 15.08
CA VAL A 56 -8.09 -8.47 13.85
C VAL A 56 -8.65 -9.86 14.21
N ALA A 57 -9.73 -10.27 13.56
CA ALA A 57 -10.28 -11.62 13.73
C ALA A 57 -9.29 -12.69 13.28
N GLN A 58 -9.31 -13.85 13.95
CA GLN A 58 -8.38 -14.95 13.65
C GLN A 58 -8.51 -15.46 12.20
N SER A 59 -9.71 -15.42 11.63
CA SER A 59 -9.98 -15.73 10.21
C SER A 59 -9.17 -14.86 9.25
N THR A 60 -9.13 -13.55 9.50
CA THR A 60 -8.36 -12.57 8.73
C THR A 60 -6.85 -12.79 8.90
N VAL A 61 -6.38 -13.02 10.14
CA VAL A 61 -4.97 -13.37 10.40
C VAL A 61 -4.58 -14.64 9.63
N ASN A 62 -5.44 -15.66 9.63
CA ASN A 62 -5.19 -16.90 8.88
C ASN A 62 -5.13 -16.64 7.37
N ALA A 63 -5.98 -15.75 6.83
CA ALA A 63 -5.94 -15.39 5.41
C ALA A 63 -4.61 -14.71 5.03
N ILE A 64 -4.13 -13.77 5.85
CA ILE A 64 -2.82 -13.15 5.64
C ILE A 64 -1.72 -14.21 5.73
N ASN A 65 -1.78 -15.08 6.74
CA ASN A 65 -0.78 -16.12 6.95
C ASN A 65 -0.71 -17.13 5.79
N VAL A 66 -1.84 -17.45 5.15
CA VAL A 66 -1.87 -18.27 3.94
C VAL A 66 -1.13 -17.59 2.80
N GLY A 67 -1.41 -16.30 2.55
CA GLY A 67 -0.74 -15.56 1.47
C GLY A 67 0.76 -15.39 1.73
N VAL A 68 1.15 -15.23 2.99
CA VAL A 68 2.57 -15.10 3.39
C VAL A 68 3.32 -16.43 3.29
N ALA A 69 2.71 -17.52 3.75
CA ALA A 69 3.27 -18.86 3.63
C ALA A 69 3.32 -19.36 2.16
N GLY A 70 2.53 -18.76 1.27
CA GLY A 70 2.56 -19.01 -0.17
C GLY A 70 3.87 -18.59 -0.84
N ILE A 71 4.56 -17.59 -0.28
CA ILE A 71 5.88 -17.12 -0.75
C ILE A 71 7.01 -17.95 -0.14
N GLU A 72 7.01 -18.11 1.19
CA GLU A 72 7.97 -18.93 1.92
C GLU A 72 7.24 -19.65 3.08
N PRO A 73 7.16 -21.00 3.08
CA PRO A 73 6.41 -21.75 4.09
C PRO A 73 6.88 -21.56 5.53
N ALA A 74 8.13 -21.14 5.75
CA ALA A 74 8.64 -20.83 7.08
C ALA A 74 8.13 -19.49 7.63
N ASN A 75 7.52 -18.64 6.80
CA ASN A 75 6.99 -17.35 7.24
C ASN A 75 5.68 -17.54 8.01
N ASN A 76 5.52 -16.77 9.09
CA ASN A 76 4.29 -16.74 9.85
C ASN A 76 3.98 -15.34 10.41
N ILE A 77 2.69 -15.06 10.59
CA ILE A 77 2.21 -13.87 11.31
C ILE A 77 2.25 -14.12 12.81
N THR A 78 2.78 -13.18 13.59
CA THR A 78 2.80 -13.25 15.07
C THR A 78 1.89 -12.24 15.76
N SER A 79 1.64 -11.11 15.11
CA SER A 79 0.71 -10.09 15.59
C SER A 79 0.03 -9.42 14.40
N ALA A 80 -1.19 -8.94 14.59
CA ALA A 80 -1.90 -8.16 13.59
C ALA A 80 -2.86 -7.16 14.26
N VAL A 81 -2.89 -5.96 13.73
CA VAL A 81 -3.76 -4.86 14.15
C VAL A 81 -4.34 -4.21 12.90
N ALA A 82 -5.50 -3.59 13.03
CA ALA A 82 -6.12 -2.85 11.95
C ALA A 82 -6.52 -1.45 12.37
N VAL A 83 -6.53 -0.57 11.40
CA VAL A 83 -7.04 0.80 11.51
C VAL A 83 -7.97 1.06 10.33
N ARG A 84 -9.08 1.76 10.59
CA ARG A 84 -10.01 2.17 9.54
C ARG A 84 -9.38 3.30 8.73
N ALA A 85 -9.44 3.22 7.40
CA ALA A 85 -8.97 4.30 6.55
C ALA A 85 -9.87 5.54 6.76
N GLY A 86 -9.27 6.68 7.10
CA GLY A 86 -9.99 7.86 7.61
C GLY A 86 -11.14 8.32 6.69
N GLU A 87 -10.82 8.75 5.47
CA GLU A 87 -11.83 9.21 4.50
C GLU A 87 -12.54 8.07 3.75
N ARG A 88 -12.09 6.82 3.94
CA ARG A 88 -12.61 5.63 3.25
C ARG A 88 -13.16 4.65 4.26
N GLU A 89 -14.37 4.96 4.70
CA GLU A 89 -15.14 4.22 5.70
C GLU A 89 -15.26 2.69 5.47
N ASN A 90 -15.09 2.22 4.23
CA ASN A 90 -15.18 0.81 3.88
C ASN A 90 -13.82 0.16 3.63
N VAL A 91 -12.71 0.79 4.04
CA VAL A 91 -11.36 0.26 3.87
C VAL A 91 -10.70 0.15 5.24
N TRP A 92 -10.05 -0.99 5.45
CA TRP A 92 -9.23 -1.29 6.62
C TRP A 92 -7.79 -1.47 6.18
N PHE A 93 -6.89 -0.77 6.86
CA PHE A 93 -5.47 -1.07 6.81
C PHE A 93 -5.16 -2.08 7.90
N VAL A 94 -4.50 -3.18 7.54
CA VAL A 94 -4.09 -4.24 8.45
C VAL A 94 -2.58 -4.29 8.46
N ALA A 95 -1.98 -3.96 9.59
CA ALA A 95 -0.55 -4.14 9.80
C ALA A 95 -0.30 -5.44 10.56
N ALA A 96 0.67 -6.23 10.10
CA ALA A 96 0.99 -7.49 10.75
C ALA A 96 2.50 -7.74 10.78
N THR A 97 2.96 -8.32 11.89
CA THR A 97 4.35 -8.74 12.07
C THR A 97 4.57 -10.10 11.44
N ILE A 98 5.50 -10.17 10.50
CA ILE A 98 5.97 -11.37 9.80
C ILE A 98 7.30 -11.80 10.42
N ASN A 99 7.36 -13.08 10.79
CA ASN A 99 8.59 -13.75 11.20
C ASN A 99 8.89 -14.90 10.24
N GLY A 100 10.18 -15.20 10.01
CA GLY A 100 10.60 -16.26 9.10
C GLY A 100 12.07 -16.61 9.25
N GLU A 101 12.57 -17.50 8.38
CA GLU A 101 13.99 -17.87 8.43
C GLU A 101 14.87 -16.67 8.05
N GLY A 102 15.72 -16.24 8.99
CA GLY A 102 16.61 -15.10 8.79
C GLY A 102 15.93 -13.72 8.83
N MET A 103 14.65 -13.65 9.20
CA MET A 103 13.89 -12.41 9.33
C MET A 103 13.11 -12.39 10.64
N THR A 104 13.18 -11.26 11.36
CA THR A 104 12.44 -11.05 12.60
C THR A 104 11.78 -9.70 12.57
N ASP A 105 10.53 -9.67 12.99
CA ASP A 105 9.72 -8.47 13.22
C ASP A 105 9.58 -7.56 11.98
N VAL A 106 9.45 -8.17 10.80
CA VAL A 106 9.18 -7.44 9.55
C VAL A 106 7.70 -7.09 9.49
N VAL A 107 7.37 -5.82 9.28
CA VAL A 107 5.96 -5.38 9.26
C VAL A 107 5.44 -5.28 7.82
N GLY A 108 4.42 -6.06 7.51
CA GLY A 108 3.63 -5.92 6.29
C GLY A 108 2.38 -5.07 6.54
N LEU A 109 1.98 -4.31 5.52
CA LEU A 109 0.73 -3.54 5.50
C LEU A 109 -0.15 -4.00 4.34
N TRP A 110 -1.39 -4.38 4.65
CA TRP A 110 -2.41 -4.75 3.67
C TRP A 110 -3.63 -3.84 3.77
N ALA A 111 -4.41 -3.79 2.71
CA ALA A 111 -5.72 -3.14 2.66
C ALA A 111 -6.80 -4.16 2.33
N THR A 112 -7.96 -4.04 2.98
CA THR A 112 -9.14 -4.83 2.66
C THR A 112 -10.42 -4.00 2.79
N ASN A 113 -11.44 -4.37 2.02
CA ASN A 113 -12.76 -3.75 2.06
C ASN A 113 -13.81 -4.56 2.85
N ASP A 114 -13.40 -5.68 3.43
CA ASP A 114 -14.27 -6.53 4.24
C ASP A 114 -14.12 -6.21 5.74
N ASP A 115 -15.07 -6.66 6.54
CA ASP A 115 -15.02 -6.48 7.99
C ASP A 115 -13.92 -7.37 8.59
N ILE A 116 -12.89 -6.74 9.16
CA ILE A 116 -11.73 -7.43 9.75
C ILE A 116 -12.06 -8.11 11.08
N THR A 117 -13.23 -7.84 11.66
CA THR A 117 -13.66 -8.33 12.98
C THR A 117 -14.54 -9.59 12.91
N VAL A 118 -14.97 -10.00 11.70
CA VAL A 118 -15.91 -11.11 11.52
C VAL A 118 -15.24 -12.42 11.07
N ASP A 119 -15.95 -13.52 11.33
CA ASP A 119 -15.55 -14.88 10.94
C ASP A 119 -16.74 -15.54 10.20
N PRO A 120 -16.55 -16.05 8.97
CA PRO A 120 -15.32 -16.08 8.17
C PRO A 120 -14.97 -14.76 7.49
N TYR A 121 -13.67 -14.50 7.35
CA TYR A 121 -13.17 -13.49 6.42
C TYR A 121 -13.42 -13.93 4.98
N SER A 122 -13.98 -13.05 4.16
CA SER A 122 -14.36 -13.34 2.76
C SER A 122 -13.88 -12.27 1.77
N GLY A 123 -13.14 -11.29 2.28
CA GLY A 123 -12.71 -10.11 1.57
C GLY A 123 -11.59 -10.32 0.57
N SER A 124 -11.37 -9.28 -0.23
CA SER A 124 -10.14 -9.14 -1.00
C SER A 124 -9.08 -8.45 -0.14
N MET A 125 -7.85 -8.93 -0.23
CA MET A 125 -6.70 -8.37 0.47
C MET A 125 -5.69 -7.90 -0.57
N PHE A 126 -5.08 -6.74 -0.34
CA PHE A 126 -4.08 -6.17 -1.23
C PHE A 126 -2.89 -5.67 -0.44
N SER A 127 -1.68 -5.84 -0.97
CA SER A 127 -0.48 -5.27 -0.37
C SER A 127 -0.43 -3.76 -0.59
N VAL A 128 -0.02 -3.03 0.47
CA VAL A 128 0.07 -1.56 0.48
C VAL A 128 1.53 -1.09 0.57
N ASN A 129 2.40 -1.81 1.29
CA ASN A 129 3.84 -1.51 1.38
C ASN A 129 4.72 -2.55 0.67
N GLY A 130 6.01 -2.22 0.52
CA GLY A 130 6.98 -3.07 -0.16
C GLY A 130 7.19 -4.42 0.54
N GLU A 131 7.11 -4.44 1.86
CA GLU A 131 7.23 -5.63 2.68
C GLU A 131 6.06 -6.58 2.45
N ALA A 132 4.81 -6.12 2.53
CA ALA A 132 3.65 -6.95 2.24
C ALA A 132 3.70 -7.50 0.81
N SER A 133 4.12 -6.71 -0.18
CA SER A 133 4.26 -7.18 -1.57
C SER A 133 5.40 -8.17 -1.76
N ALA A 134 6.50 -8.04 -0.99
CA ALA A 134 7.63 -8.96 -1.07
C ALA A 134 7.33 -10.32 -0.41
N PHE A 135 6.48 -10.31 0.62
CA PHE A 135 6.23 -11.46 1.47
C PHE A 135 4.87 -12.10 1.31
N SER A 136 3.98 -11.59 0.46
CA SER A 136 2.67 -12.21 0.20
C SER A 136 2.35 -12.35 -1.28
N ASP A 137 1.47 -13.30 -1.61
CA ASP A 137 0.97 -13.53 -2.97
C ASP A 137 -0.22 -12.64 -3.36
N TRP A 138 -0.63 -11.74 -2.46
CA TRP A 138 -1.70 -10.78 -2.69
C TRP A 138 -1.30 -9.75 -3.75
N GLY A 139 -2.29 -9.31 -4.53
CA GLY A 139 -2.07 -8.25 -5.52
C GLY A 139 -1.68 -6.94 -4.84
N THR A 140 -0.99 -6.07 -5.59
CA THR A 140 -0.80 -4.69 -5.16
C THR A 140 -2.07 -3.89 -5.40
N SER A 141 -2.32 -2.91 -4.55
CA SER A 141 -3.39 -1.94 -4.74
C SER A 141 -2.84 -0.57 -5.12
N ASP A 142 -3.73 0.32 -5.54
CA ASP A 142 -3.41 1.74 -5.70
C ASP A 142 -3.36 2.49 -4.34
N PHE A 143 -3.61 1.79 -3.22
CA PHE A 143 -3.45 2.36 -1.88
C PHE A 143 -1.96 2.58 -1.59
N SER A 144 -1.66 3.65 -0.85
CA SER A 144 -0.30 4.01 -0.47
C SER A 144 -0.15 4.01 1.04
N SER A 145 1.05 3.70 1.52
CA SER A 145 1.37 3.78 2.95
C SER A 145 1.23 5.20 3.52
N SER A 146 1.14 6.23 2.68
CA SER A 146 0.93 7.62 3.11
C SER A 146 -0.55 8.01 3.23
N GLU A 147 -1.50 7.09 3.05
CA GLU A 147 -2.91 7.38 3.23
C GLU A 147 -3.32 7.39 4.71
N ALA A 148 -4.29 8.23 5.06
CA ALA A 148 -4.80 8.30 6.43
C ALA A 148 -5.32 6.93 6.90
N GLY A 149 -4.74 6.41 7.98
CA GLY A 149 -4.97 5.09 8.55
C GLY A 149 -3.83 4.10 8.33
N ALA A 150 -2.98 4.31 7.30
CA ALA A 150 -1.88 3.40 6.98
C ALA A 150 -0.69 3.57 7.95
N ASP A 151 -0.24 4.81 8.16
CA ASP A 151 0.81 5.12 9.13
C ASP A 151 0.35 4.78 10.56
N GLU A 152 -0.92 5.03 10.88
CA GLU A 152 -1.49 4.69 12.18
C GLU A 152 -1.54 3.17 12.41
N ALA A 153 -1.86 2.38 11.38
CA ALA A 153 -1.82 0.92 11.48
C ALA A 153 -0.39 0.42 11.75
N LEU A 154 0.62 1.02 11.12
CA LEU A 154 2.03 0.69 11.35
C LEU A 154 2.47 1.06 12.77
N ASP A 155 2.06 2.22 13.27
CA ASP A 155 2.34 2.62 14.66
C ASP A 155 1.68 1.66 15.66
N CYS A 156 0.47 1.17 15.37
CA CYS A 156 -0.25 0.23 16.23
C CYS A 156 0.45 -1.13 16.42
N VAL A 157 1.34 -1.54 15.49
CA VAL A 157 2.01 -2.84 15.52
C VAL A 157 3.48 -2.77 15.98
N SER A 158 3.98 -1.54 16.21
CA SER A 158 5.38 -1.23 16.55
C SER A 158 5.73 -1.36 18.03
#